data_AF-A0A832A6C9-F1
#
_entry.id   AF-A0A832A6C9-F1
#
_cell.length_a   1.000
_cell.length_b   1.000
_cell.length_c   1.000
_cell.angle_alpha   90.00
_cell.angle_beta   90.00
_cell.angle_gamma   90.00
#
_symmetry.space_group_name_H-M   'P 1'
#
loop_
_entity.id
_entity.type
_entity.pdbx_description
1 polymer ?
#
loop_
_entity_poly.entity_id
_entity_poly.type
_entity_poly.pdbx_seq_one_letter_code
_entity_poly.pdbx_strand_id
1 'polypeptide(L)' 'MAVSGKYGTVDIPGIGADEPVFILRAQDLLAEATIEMYRILTSTHGCPVKESLNVEIERFKSWSGKRKLPD' A
#
# COMPACT_ATOMS: atom_id res chain seq x y z
N MET A 1 12.66 -0.64 -10.33
CA MET A 1 12.92 0.50 -9.43
C MET A 1 11.89 1.56 -9.73
N ALA A 2 11.11 2.02 -8.76
CA ALA A 2 10.11 3.06 -8.96
C ALA A 2 10.56 4.38 -8.34
N VAL A 3 10.10 5.50 -8.91
CA VAL A 3 10.35 6.83 -8.32
C VAL A 3 9.16 7.22 -7.46
N SER A 4 9.41 7.38 -6.15
CA SER A 4 8.51 8.09 -5.26
C SER A 4 8.97 9.54 -5.11
N GLY A 5 8.09 10.50 -5.37
CA GLY A 5 8.40 11.92 -5.16
C GLY A 5 8.79 12.27 -3.71
N LYS A 6 8.41 11.42 -2.75
CA LYS A 6 8.65 11.62 -1.31
C LYS A 6 9.81 10.77 -0.75
N TYR A 7 10.04 9.59 -1.31
CA TYR A 7 11.02 8.62 -0.80
C TYR A 7 12.19 8.36 -1.74
N GLY A 8 12.23 9.03 -2.90
CA GLY A 8 13.26 8.80 -3.92
C GLY A 8 13.06 7.47 -4.63
N THR A 9 14.15 6.80 -4.99
CA THR A 9 14.13 5.53 -5.71
C THR A 9 13.85 4.37 -4.77
N VAL A 10 12.81 3.58 -5.05
CA VAL A 10 12.46 2.37 -4.32
C VAL A 10 12.64 1.18 -5.24
N ASP A 11 13.40 0.17 -4.82
CA ASP A 11 13.51 -1.06 -5.61
C ASP A 11 12.32 -1.98 -5.34
N ILE A 12 11.41 -2.05 -6.30
CA ILE A 12 10.20 -2.88 -6.24
C ILE A 12 10.26 -3.87 -7.41
N PRO A 13 10.30 -5.19 -7.12
CA PRO A 13 10.32 -6.21 -8.16
C PRO A 13 9.11 -6.09 -9.09
N GLY A 14 9.35 -6.16 -10.40
CA GLY A 14 8.29 -6.11 -11.41
C GLY A 14 7.74 -4.71 -11.72
N ILE A 15 8.32 -3.64 -11.16
CA ILE A 15 7.89 -2.25 -11.41
C ILE A 15 8.95 -1.49 -12.23
N GLY A 16 8.48 -0.78 -13.26
CA GLY A 16 9.32 -0.05 -14.21
C GLY A 16 10.08 1.12 -13.57
N ALA A 17 11.24 1.48 -14.17
CA ALA A 17 12.12 2.57 -13.72
C ALA A 17 11.39 3.89 -13.42
N ASP A 18 10.47 4.24 -14.31
CA ASP A 18 9.73 5.50 -14.32
C ASP A 18 8.25 5.32 -13.95
N GLU A 19 7.88 4.14 -13.45
CA GLU A 19 6.50 3.87 -13.06
C GLU A 19 6.19 4.63 -11.77
N PRO A 20 5.14 5.49 -11.76
CA PRO A 20 4.78 6.23 -10.57
C PRO A 20 4.21 5.27 -9.52
N VAL A 21 4.73 5.36 -8.30
CA VAL A 21 4.27 4.55 -7.17
C VAL A 21 3.72 5.41 -6.05
N PHE A 22 2.60 4.94 -5.49
CA PHE A 22 2.02 5.48 -4.27
C PHE A 22 2.34 4.54 -3.10
N ILE A 23 2.87 5.08 -2.01
CA ILE A 23 3.34 4.28 -0.87
C ILE A 23 2.47 4.62 0.35
N LEU A 24 1.83 3.60 0.90
CA LEU A 24 1.14 3.64 2.18
C LEU A 24 2.07 3.11 3.28
N ARG A 25 2.24 3.85 4.37
CA ARG A 25 3.05 3.40 5.51
C ARG A 25 2.17 2.94 6.65
N ALA A 26 2.63 1.97 7.43
CA ALA A 26 1.90 1.51 8.61
C ALA A 26 1.68 2.60 9.68
N GLN A 27 2.55 3.63 9.69
CA GLN A 27 2.36 4.81 10.55
C GLN A 27 1.24 5.73 10.09
N ASP A 28 0.77 5.61 8.85
CA ASP A 28 -0.24 6.49 8.30
C ASP A 28 -1.63 6.02 8.74
N LEU A 29 -2.32 6.84 9.53
CA LEU A 29 -3.65 6.54 10.10
C LEU A 29 -4.69 6.15 9.04
N LEU A 30 -4.55 6.66 7.82
CA LEU A 30 -5.48 6.43 6.71
C LEU A 30 -5.12 5.19 5.86
N ALA A 31 -3.98 4.56 6.10
CA ALA A 31 -3.50 3.49 5.23
C ALA A 31 -4.38 2.23 5.29
N GLU A 32 -4.81 1.81 6.48
CA GLU A 32 -5.67 0.64 6.66
C GLU A 32 -6.98 0.78 5.85
N ALA A 33 -7.67 1.91 6.01
CA ALA A 33 -8.91 2.19 5.28
C ALA A 33 -8.68 2.28 3.75
N THR A 34 -7.53 2.79 3.32
CA THR A 34 -7.17 2.89 1.90
C THR A 34 -6.94 1.51 1.29
N ILE A 35 -6.24 0.61 1.99
CA ILE A 35 -6.02 -0.77 1.53
C ILE A 35 -7.33 -1.54 1.49
N GLU A 36 -8.22 -1.36 2.47
CA GLU A 36 -9.56 -1.96 2.46
C GLU A 36 -10.38 -1.49 1.24
N MET A 37 -10.36 -0.19 0.94
CA MET A 37 -11.04 0.36 -0.24
C MET A 37 -10.47 -0.26 -1.54
N TYR A 38 -9.15 -0.38 -1.63
CA TYR A 38 -8.51 -1.02 -2.78
C TYR A 38 -8.86 -2.51 -2.90
N ARG A 39 -8.97 -3.23 -1.78
CA ARG A 39 -9.45 -4.63 -1.74
C ARG A 39 -10.86 -4.77 -2.28
N ILE A 40 -11.77 -3.85 -1.94
CA ILE A 40 -13.13 -3.85 -2.47
C ILE A 40 -13.10 -3.66 -4.00
N LEU A 41 -12.36 -2.65 -4.50
CA LEU A 41 -12.26 -2.37 -5.93
C LEU A 41 -11.69 -3.55 -6.73
N THR A 42 -10.61 -4.16 -6.24
CA THR A 42 -9.98 -5.32 -6.88
C THR A 42 -10.90 -6.55 -6.85
N SER A 43 -11.70 -6.72 -5.79
CA SER A 43 -12.69 -7.78 -5.70
C SER A 43 -13.80 -7.62 -6.75
N THR A 44 -14.33 -6.40 -6.93
CA THR A 44 -15.38 -6.10 -7.91
C THR A 44 -14.93 -6.38 -9.35
N HIS A 45 -13.64 -6.20 -9.66
CA HIS A 45 -13.09 -6.42 -11.00
C HIS A 45 -12.47 -7.83 -11.19
N GLY A 46 -12.63 -8.73 -10.21
CA GLY A 46 -12.10 -10.09 -10.30
C GLY A 46 -10.57 -10.18 -10.28
N CYS A 47 -9.87 -9.15 -9.80
CA CYS A 47 -8.42 -9.11 -9.77
C CYS A 47 -7.89 -10.13 -8.73
N PRO A 48 -6.91 -10.98 -9.09
CA PRO A 48 -6.34 -11.99 -8.17
C PRO A 48 -5.70 -11.39 -6.91
N VAL A 49 -5.23 -10.15 -6.99
CA VAL A 49 -4.53 -9.46 -5.89
C VAL A 49 -5.37 -9.33 -4.61
N LYS A 50 -6.70 -9.39 -4.71
CA LYS A 50 -7.63 -9.26 -3.56
C LYS A 50 -7.31 -10.23 -2.41
N GLU A 51 -6.85 -11.44 -2.74
CA GLU A 51 -6.54 -12.47 -1.74
C GLU A 51 -5.30 -12.11 -0.93
N SER A 52 -4.31 -11.49 -1.57
CA SER A 52 -3.09 -11.03 -0.90
C SER A 52 -3.31 -9.79 -0.02
N LEU A 53 -4.32 -8.97 -0.35
CA LEU A 53 -4.57 -7.71 0.38
C LEU A 53 -5.06 -7.95 1.82
N ASN A 54 -5.75 -9.06 2.10
CA ASN A 54 -6.15 -9.40 3.47
C ASN A 54 -4.92 -9.55 4.39
N VAL A 55 -3.83 -10.16 3.89
CA VAL A 55 -2.58 -10.32 4.66
C VAL A 55 -1.96 -8.96 4.97
N GLU A 56 -1.94 -8.05 4.00
CA GLU A 56 -1.40 -6.71 4.20
C GLU A 56 -2.28 -5.88 5.15
N ILE A 57 -3.61 -5.99 5.10
CA ILE A 57 -4.51 -5.32 6.05
C ILE A 57 -4.20 -5.78 7.48
N GLU A 58 -4.05 -7.08 7.71
CA GLU A 58 -3.73 -7.60 9.05
C GLU A 58 -2.31 -7.20 9.51
N ARG A 59 -1.35 -7.09 8.59
CA ARG A 59 -0.02 -6.52 8.90
C ARG A 59 -0.12 -5.07 9.35
N PHE A 60 -0.94 -4.24 8.69
CA PHE A 60 -1.14 -2.85 9.09
C PHE A 60 -1.84 -2.75 10.44
N LYS A 61 -2.88 -3.57 10.69
CA LYS A 61 -3.60 -3.61 11.97
C LYS A 61 -2.71 -4.02 13.14
N SER A 62 -1.91 -5.08 12.95
CA SER A 62 -1.03 -5.64 13.98
C SER A 62 0.23 -4.80 14.24
N TRP A 63 0.53 -3.81 13.38
CA TRP A 63 1.66 -2.93 13.58
C TRP A 63 1.45 -2.01 14.79
N SER A 64 2.33 -2.14 15.79
CA SER A 64 2.26 -1.50 17.10
C SER A 64 3.03 -0.18 17.21
N GLY A 65 3.62 0.30 16.11
CA GLY A 65 4.34 1.57 16.09
C GLY A 65 3.40 2.78 16.19
N LYS A 66 4.00 3.96 16.42
CA LYS A 66 3.25 5.22 16.53
C LYS A 66 2.58 5.58 15.21
N ARG A 67 1.25 5.69 15.21
CA ARG A 67 0.47 6.16 14.07
C ARG A 67 0.29 7.69 14.11
N LYS A 68 0.21 8.31 12.93
CA LYS A 68 0.00 9.75 12.72
C LYS A 68 -0.75 9.99 11.41
N LEU A 69 -1.27 11.20 11.25
CA LEU A 69 -1.80 11.62 9.96
C LEU A 69 -0.67 11.65 8.92
N PRO A 70 -0.93 11.25 7.66
CA PRO A 70 0.04 11.40 6.59
C PRO A 70 0.45 12.87 6.45
N ASP A 71 1.73 13.10 6.21
CA ASP A 71 2.34 14.37 5.82
C ASP A 71 2.20 14.65 4.32
#